data_AF-A0A6P1P266-F1
#
_entry.id   AF-A0A6P1P266-F1
#
_cell.length_a   1.000
_cell.length_b   1.000
_cell.length_c   1.000
_cell.angle_alpha   90.00
_cell.angle_beta   90.00
_cell.angle_gamma   90.00
#
_symmetry.space_group_name_H-M   'P 1'
#
loop_
_entity.id
_entity.type
_entity.pdbx_description
1 polymer ?
#
loop_
_entity_poly.entity_id
_entity_poly.type
_entity_poly.pdbx_seq_one_letter_code
_entity_poly.pdbx_strand_id
1 'polypeptide(L)'
;MENTPETNNTSSTSPGKRLRASAARPQLPEQDALAPDQVHVWVRVVDVLPVLDKTDTGPCGQSPCSAEVLVEKVLAYGAAFTANLAQGQQVRVHFPMTLEAVAGRPAIKVGDRLDALLSQTAAPEGTNYRMHGFALLP
;
A
#
# COMPACT_ATOMS: atom_id res chain seq x y z
N MET A 1 43.05 71.29 19.55
CA MET A 1 41.84 70.45 19.50
C MET A 1 42.28 69.14 18.84
N GLU A 2 42.16 67.94 19.37
CA GLU A 2 41.73 67.43 20.68
C GLU A 2 42.03 65.91 20.68
N ASN A 3 42.65 65.45 21.76
CA ASN A 3 42.72 64.11 22.39
C ASN A 3 42.25 62.82 21.68
N THR A 4 43.06 61.75 21.86
CA THR A 4 42.70 60.32 21.94
C THR A 4 41.60 60.07 23.01
N PRO A 5 40.79 58.99 22.94
CA PRO A 5 41.22 57.68 23.47
C PRO A 5 40.61 56.42 22.82
N GLU A 6 41.19 55.28 23.21
CA GLU A 6 40.82 53.89 22.93
C GLU A 6 39.36 53.52 23.28
N THR A 7 38.83 52.48 22.62
CA THR A 7 37.76 51.67 23.23
C THR A 7 37.89 50.20 22.83
N ASN A 8 38.49 49.44 23.75
CA ASN A 8 38.38 47.99 23.85
C ASN A 8 36.91 47.59 23.90
N ASN A 9 36.47 46.73 22.98
CA ASN A 9 35.21 45.99 23.15
C ASN A 9 35.52 44.50 23.31
N THR A 10 35.84 44.15 24.55
CA THR A 10 35.81 42.79 25.09
C THR A 10 34.37 42.29 25.05
N SER A 11 34.01 41.57 24.00
CA SER A 11 32.76 40.81 23.98
C SER A 11 32.96 39.50 24.74
N SER A 12 32.45 39.50 25.95
CA SER A 12 32.29 38.36 26.85
C SER A 12 31.54 37.21 26.16
N THR A 13 32.25 36.11 25.88
CA THR A 13 31.66 34.82 25.52
C THR A 13 30.96 34.25 26.75
N SER A 14 29.64 34.39 26.81
CA SER A 14 28.82 33.63 27.75
C SER A 14 28.95 32.14 27.44
N PRO A 15 29.17 31.26 28.44
CA PRO A 15 29.10 29.82 28.23
C PRO A 15 27.65 29.45 27.94
N GLY A 16 27.33 29.35 26.65
CA GLY A 16 26.07 28.82 26.15
C GLY A 16 25.86 27.43 26.75
N LYS A 17 24.85 27.33 27.61
CA LYS A 17 24.33 26.08 28.18
C LYS A 17 23.98 25.17 27.01
N ARG A 18 24.88 24.23 26.66
CA ARG A 18 24.67 23.26 25.59
C ARG A 18 23.40 22.49 25.91
N LEU A 19 22.32 22.76 25.18
CA LEU A 19 21.16 21.89 25.15
C LEU A 19 21.67 20.53 24.69
N ARG A 20 21.71 19.56 25.61
CA ARG A 20 21.97 18.16 25.30
C ARG A 20 20.87 17.68 24.37
N ALA A 21 21.09 17.83 23.07
CA ALA A 21 20.31 17.13 22.07
C ALA A 21 20.72 15.66 22.10
N SER A 22 19.80 14.81 22.54
CA SER A 22 19.51 13.47 21.98
C SER A 22 18.84 12.64 23.06
N ALA A 23 17.57 12.95 23.34
CA ALA A 23 16.67 11.87 23.71
C ALA A 23 16.66 10.92 22.51
N ALA A 24 16.97 9.65 22.74
CA ALA A 24 16.91 8.63 21.69
C ALA A 24 15.52 8.72 21.03
N ARG A 25 15.50 8.94 19.71
CA ARG A 25 14.23 8.93 18.97
C ARG A 25 13.57 7.58 19.23
N PRO A 26 12.28 7.55 19.62
CA PRO A 26 11.53 6.30 19.67
C PRO A 26 11.72 5.58 18.33
N GLN A 27 12.18 4.34 18.37
CA GLN A 27 12.22 3.52 17.17
C GLN A 27 10.77 3.23 16.80
N LEU A 28 10.31 3.79 15.68
CA LEU A 28 9.03 3.37 15.13
C LEU A 28 9.17 1.90 14.72
N PRO A 29 8.10 1.10 14.86
CA PRO A 29 8.07 -0.24 14.29
C PRO A 29 8.48 -0.17 12.82
N GLU A 30 9.38 -1.05 12.37
CA GLU A 30 9.65 -1.21 10.95
C GLU A 30 8.34 -1.63 10.28
N GLN A 31 7.75 -0.73 9.50
CA GLN A 31 6.64 -1.06 8.63
C GLN A 31 7.24 -1.54 7.31
N ASP A 32 6.80 -2.69 6.82
CA ASP A 32 7.15 -3.15 5.48
C ASP A 32 6.79 -2.04 4.47
N ALA A 33 7.77 -1.64 3.68
CA ALA A 33 7.61 -0.55 2.74
C ALA A 33 6.62 -0.97 1.64
N LEU A 34 5.39 -0.47 1.73
CA LEU A 34 4.37 -0.66 0.71
C LEU A 34 4.63 0.28 -0.47
N ALA A 35 4.42 -0.18 -1.70
CA ALA A 35 4.55 0.66 -2.88
C ALA A 35 3.55 1.84 -2.80
N PRO A 36 3.92 3.04 -3.31
CA PRO A 36 3.10 4.23 -3.11
C PRO A 36 1.65 4.09 -3.58
N ASP A 37 1.40 3.41 -4.70
CA ASP A 37 0.10 3.25 -5.32
C ASP A 37 -0.64 1.97 -4.89
N GLN A 38 -0.21 1.33 -3.80
CA GLN A 38 -0.79 0.08 -3.30
C GLN A 38 -1.49 0.23 -1.95
N VAL A 39 -2.40 -0.70 -1.67
CA VAL A 39 -3.01 -0.93 -0.36
C VAL A 39 -2.83 -2.39 0.01
N HIS A 40 -2.51 -2.64 1.28
CA HIS A 40 -2.38 -3.98 1.85
C HIS A 40 -3.63 -4.31 2.63
N VAL A 41 -4.32 -5.38 2.25
CA VAL A 41 -5.64 -5.73 2.77
C VAL A 41 -5.81 -7.23 2.97
N TRP A 42 -6.69 -7.59 3.88
CA TRP A 42 -7.31 -8.90 3.90
C TRP A 42 -8.67 -8.84 3.21
N VAL A 43 -8.90 -9.76 2.30
CA VAL A 43 -10.14 -9.85 1.53
C VAL A 43 -10.70 -11.27 1.56
N ARG A 44 -11.99 -11.40 1.30
CA ARG A 44 -12.67 -12.68 1.07
C ARG A 44 -13.26 -12.69 -0.32
N VAL A 45 -13.06 -13.78 -1.05
CA VAL A 45 -13.69 -13.97 -2.37
C VAL A 45 -15.18 -14.21 -2.17
N VAL A 46 -16.01 -13.34 -2.76
CA VAL A 46 -17.47 -13.42 -2.70
C VAL A 46 -18.02 -14.08 -3.95
N ASP A 47 -17.45 -13.74 -5.11
CA ASP A 47 -17.84 -14.33 -6.40
C ASP A 47 -16.67 -14.38 -7.37
N VAL A 48 -16.66 -15.37 -8.25
CA VAL A 48 -15.71 -15.49 -9.37
C VAL A 48 -16.43 -15.07 -10.64
N LEU A 49 -16.00 -13.95 -11.22
CA LEU A 49 -16.66 -13.37 -12.38
C LEU A 49 -16.24 -14.12 -13.64
N PRO A 50 -17.17 -14.72 -14.42
CA PRO A 50 -16.86 -15.53 -15.59
C PRO A 50 -16.40 -14.70 -16.82
N VAL A 51 -15.87 -13.50 -16.58
CA VAL A 51 -15.42 -12.59 -17.62
C VAL A 51 -14.02 -13.00 -18.05
N LEU A 52 -13.90 -13.34 -19.33
CA LEU A 52 -12.63 -13.59 -20.00
C LEU A 52 -12.14 -12.31 -20.65
N ASP A 53 -10.83 -12.08 -20.60
CA ASP A 53 -10.21 -11.01 -21.39
C ASP A 53 -10.08 -11.51 -22.83
N LYS A 54 -11.08 -11.18 -23.67
CA LYS A 54 -11.12 -11.60 -25.08
C LYS A 54 -9.97 -11.04 -25.92
N THR A 55 -9.27 -10.02 -25.42
CA THR A 55 -8.11 -9.43 -26.09
C THR A 55 -6.80 -10.07 -25.65
N ASP A 56 -6.81 -10.85 -24.56
CA ASP A 56 -5.66 -11.61 -24.09
C ASP A 56 -5.65 -13.02 -24.74
N THR A 57 -4.51 -13.40 -25.29
CA THR A 57 -4.27 -14.79 -25.73
C THR A 57 -3.68 -15.66 -24.62
N GLY A 58 -3.34 -15.05 -23.49
CA GLY A 58 -2.82 -15.68 -22.29
C GLY A 58 -3.88 -16.38 -21.43
N PRO A 59 -3.53 -16.75 -20.19
CA PRO A 59 -4.41 -17.50 -19.30
C PRO A 59 -5.76 -16.82 -19.02
N CYS A 60 -5.81 -15.49 -19.02
CA CYS A 60 -7.04 -14.73 -18.75
C CYS A 60 -8.01 -14.67 -19.94
N GLY A 61 -7.54 -15.03 -21.14
CA GLY A 61 -8.41 -15.25 -22.30
C GLY A 61 -9.06 -16.63 -22.32
N GLN A 62 -8.53 -17.58 -21.55
CA GLN A 62 -9.02 -18.96 -21.49
C GLN A 62 -9.80 -19.25 -20.20
N SER A 63 -9.44 -18.59 -19.10
CA SER A 63 -10.01 -18.81 -17.77
C SER A 63 -10.24 -17.48 -17.03
N PRO A 64 -11.19 -17.40 -16.08
CA PRO A 64 -11.49 -16.17 -15.35
C PRO A 64 -10.31 -15.61 -14.54
N CYS A 65 -10.10 -14.29 -14.64
CA CYS A 65 -9.11 -13.55 -13.84
C CYS A 65 -9.73 -12.44 -12.99
N SER A 66 -11.06 -12.37 -12.91
CA SER A 66 -11.76 -11.36 -12.13
C SER A 66 -12.66 -11.98 -11.07
N ALA A 67 -12.75 -11.31 -9.93
CA ALA A 67 -13.60 -11.71 -8.83
C ALA A 67 -14.19 -10.49 -8.14
N GLU A 68 -15.31 -10.69 -7.46
CA GLU A 68 -15.79 -9.77 -6.42
C GLU A 68 -15.24 -10.23 -5.08
N VAL A 69 -14.67 -9.29 -4.33
CA VAL A 69 -14.10 -9.55 -3.02
C VAL A 69 -14.68 -8.59 -1.98
N LEU A 70 -14.87 -9.10 -0.77
CA LEU A 70 -15.22 -8.33 0.41
C LEU A 70 -13.94 -7.94 1.16
N VAL A 71 -13.75 -6.66 1.42
CA VAL A 71 -12.64 -6.19 2.26
C VAL A 71 -12.91 -6.53 3.72
N GLU A 72 -12.16 -7.48 4.27
CA GLU A 72 -12.29 -7.86 5.68
C GLU A 72 -11.50 -6.93 6.59
N LYS A 73 -10.33 -6.46 6.15
CA LYS A 73 -9.47 -5.57 6.92
C LYS A 73 -8.52 -4.80 6.01
N VAL A 74 -8.27 -3.53 6.34
CA VAL A 74 -7.18 -2.75 5.75
C VAL A 74 -5.99 -2.73 6.71
N LEU A 75 -4.81 -3.11 6.22
CA LEU A 75 -3.59 -3.21 7.02
C LEU A 75 -2.70 -1.99 6.85
N ALA A 76 -2.50 -1.54 5.61
CA ALA A 76 -1.66 -0.38 5.30
C ALA A 76 -2.05 0.27 3.97
N TYR A 77 -1.75 1.56 3.85
CA TYR A 77 -1.87 2.35 2.62
C TYR A 77 -0.50 2.83 2.17
N GLY A 78 -0.27 2.73 0.87
CA GLY A 78 0.83 3.41 0.19
C GLY A 78 0.57 4.91 0.15
N ALA A 79 1.66 5.69 0.12
CA ALA A 79 1.60 7.15 0.24
C ALA A 79 0.84 7.86 -0.91
N ALA A 80 0.67 7.20 -2.06
CA ALA A 80 -0.02 7.72 -3.25
C ALA A 80 -1.32 6.96 -3.57
N PHE A 81 -1.81 6.10 -2.67
CA PHE A 81 -3.08 5.41 -2.86
C PHE A 81 -4.22 6.36 -2.54
N THR A 82 -5.07 6.67 -3.51
CA THR A 82 -6.11 7.71 -3.36
C THR A 82 -7.53 7.15 -3.28
N ALA A 83 -7.74 5.90 -3.66
CA ALA A 83 -9.04 5.26 -3.57
C ALA A 83 -9.44 5.05 -2.10
N ASN A 84 -10.72 5.29 -1.78
CA ASN A 84 -11.25 4.99 -0.47
C ASN A 84 -11.66 3.51 -0.43
N LEU A 85 -10.91 2.70 0.32
CA LEU A 85 -11.20 1.28 0.51
C LEU A 85 -11.57 1.05 1.98
N ALA A 86 -12.81 0.68 2.25
CA ALA A 86 -13.29 0.49 3.61
C ALA A 86 -13.51 -0.99 3.92
N GLN A 87 -13.34 -1.37 5.19
CA GLN A 87 -13.79 -2.66 5.68
C GLN A 87 -15.30 -2.83 5.43
N GLY A 88 -15.70 -4.02 4.99
CA GLY A 88 -17.08 -4.34 4.61
C GLY A 88 -17.45 -3.93 3.18
N GLN A 89 -16.57 -3.23 2.46
CA GLN A 89 -16.81 -2.87 1.07
C GLN A 89 -16.59 -4.07 0.15
N GLN A 90 -17.52 -4.28 -0.79
CA GLN A 90 -17.31 -5.20 -1.89
C GLN A 90 -16.71 -4.45 -3.08
N VAL A 91 -15.66 -5.03 -3.66
CA VAL A 91 -14.94 -4.43 -4.79
C VAL A 91 -14.62 -5.49 -5.82
N ARG A 92 -14.55 -5.06 -7.08
CA ARG A 92 -14.09 -5.90 -8.18
C ARG A 92 -12.58 -5.82 -8.29
N VAL A 93 -11.95 -7.00 -8.31
CA VAL A 93 -10.50 -7.14 -8.45
C VAL A 93 -10.17 -7.94 -9.71
N HIS A 94 -9.08 -7.56 -10.37
CA HIS A 94 -8.47 -8.32 -11.45
C HIS A 94 -7.14 -8.91 -10.96
N PHE A 95 -7.02 -10.23 -11.09
CA PHE A 95 -5.86 -11.00 -10.71
C PHE A 95 -4.82 -11.01 -11.84
N PRO A 96 -3.52 -11.09 -11.51
CA PRO A 96 -2.47 -11.11 -12.53
C PRO A 96 -2.42 -12.45 -13.29
N MET A 97 -3.13 -13.48 -12.81
CA MET A 97 -3.21 -14.83 -13.36
C MET A 97 -4.63 -15.37 -13.21
N THR A 98 -4.94 -16.45 -13.91
CA THR A 98 -6.21 -17.20 -13.75
C THR A 98 -6.47 -17.59 -12.30
N LEU A 99 -7.75 -17.59 -11.94
CA LEU A 99 -8.27 -18.07 -10.66
C LEU A 99 -8.36 -19.59 -10.60
N GLU A 100 -8.21 -20.28 -11.73
CA GLU A 100 -8.16 -21.74 -11.77
C GLU A 100 -6.81 -22.28 -11.27
N ALA A 101 -6.83 -23.56 -10.89
CA ALA A 101 -5.61 -24.24 -10.49
C ALA A 101 -4.67 -24.36 -11.69
N VAL A 102 -3.43 -23.90 -11.50
CA VAL A 102 -2.34 -24.04 -12.47
C VAL A 102 -1.15 -24.72 -11.77
N ALA A 103 -0.30 -25.43 -12.51
CA ALA A 103 0.74 -26.29 -11.94
C ALA A 103 1.49 -25.67 -10.74
N GLY A 104 1.20 -26.16 -9.52
CA GLY A 104 1.80 -25.71 -8.26
C GLY A 104 1.08 -24.56 -7.54
N ARG A 105 -0.01 -24.02 -8.08
CA ARG A 105 -0.86 -22.99 -7.48
C ARG A 105 -2.30 -23.49 -7.34
N PRO A 106 -2.88 -23.48 -6.12
CA PRO A 106 -4.27 -23.86 -5.93
C PRO A 106 -5.21 -22.88 -6.62
N ALA A 107 -6.39 -23.37 -7.01
CA ALA A 107 -7.48 -22.51 -7.47
C ALA A 107 -7.94 -21.59 -6.34
N ILE A 108 -8.32 -20.37 -6.70
CA ILE A 108 -8.96 -19.40 -5.82
C ILE A 108 -10.48 -19.54 -5.98
N LYS A 109 -11.15 -19.78 -4.86
CA LYS A 109 -12.57 -20.15 -4.81
C LYS A 109 -13.35 -19.15 -3.97
N VAL A 110 -14.67 -19.13 -4.18
CA VAL A 110 -15.59 -18.41 -3.31
C VAL A 110 -15.40 -18.88 -1.86
N GLY A 111 -15.30 -17.93 -0.95
CA GLY A 111 -15.05 -18.14 0.48
C GLY A 111 -13.57 -18.06 0.88
N ASP A 112 -12.64 -18.19 -0.06
CA ASP A 112 -11.20 -18.08 0.22
C ASP A 112 -10.87 -16.69 0.78
N ARG A 113 -9.99 -16.67 1.77
CA ARG A 113 -9.49 -15.47 2.40
C ARG A 113 -8.08 -15.21 1.90
N LEU A 114 -7.80 -13.98 1.50
CA LEU A 114 -6.53 -13.60 0.89
C LEU A 114 -5.92 -12.45 1.65
N ASP A 115 -4.62 -12.57 1.93
CA ASP A 115 -3.75 -11.46 2.24
C ASP A 115 -3.23 -10.90 0.92
N ALA A 116 -3.57 -9.64 0.59
CA ALA A 116 -3.47 -9.12 -0.77
C ALA A 116 -2.88 -7.70 -0.84
N LEU A 117 -2.12 -7.47 -1.91
CA LEU A 117 -1.66 -6.15 -2.34
C LEU A 117 -2.45 -5.71 -3.57
N LEU A 118 -3.22 -4.62 -3.42
CA LEU A 118 -4.07 -4.08 -4.47
C LEU A 118 -3.58 -2.70 -4.91
N SER A 119 -3.66 -2.39 -6.20
CA SER A 119 -3.56 -1.01 -6.71
C SER A 119 -4.88 -0.57 -7.33
N GLN A 120 -5.06 0.75 -7.42
CA GLN A 120 -6.18 1.33 -8.14
C GLN A 120 -5.89 1.34 -9.66
N THR A 121 -6.90 1.04 -10.47
CA THR A 121 -6.85 1.14 -11.93
C THR A 121 -7.97 2.05 -12.40
N ALA A 122 -7.64 3.05 -13.21
CA ALA A 122 -8.65 3.90 -13.83
C ALA A 122 -9.40 3.06 -14.89
N ALA A 123 -10.63 2.67 -14.60
CA ALA A 123 -11.52 2.05 -15.57
C ALA A 123 -12.73 2.96 -15.83
N PRO A 124 -13.24 2.99 -17.07
CA PRO A 124 -14.32 3.90 -17.46
C PRO A 124 -15.66 3.61 -16.76
N GLU A 125 -15.85 2.42 -16.17
CA GLU A 125 -17.13 2.01 -15.54
C GLU A 125 -17.04 1.83 -14.01
N GLY A 126 -16.01 2.40 -13.37
CA GLY A 126 -15.84 2.35 -11.91
C GLY A 126 -14.40 2.07 -11.47
N THR A 127 -14.12 2.16 -10.17
CA THR A 127 -12.79 1.83 -9.65
C THR A 127 -12.58 0.32 -9.67
N ASN A 128 -11.79 -0.16 -10.63
CA ASN A 128 -11.32 -1.54 -10.63
C ASN A 128 -9.98 -1.63 -9.92
N TYR A 129 -9.82 -2.63 -9.08
CA TYR A 129 -8.56 -2.87 -8.39
C TYR A 129 -7.76 -3.94 -9.14
N ARG A 130 -6.45 -3.75 -9.21
CA ARG A 130 -5.53 -4.76 -9.73
C ARG A 130 -4.79 -5.39 -8.57
N MET A 131 -4.79 -6.70 -8.52
CA MET A 131 -4.03 -7.46 -7.54
C MET A 131 -2.60 -7.64 -8.06
N HIS A 132 -1.61 -7.33 -7.22
CA HIS A 132 -0.18 -7.52 -7.56
C HIS A 132 0.39 -8.79 -6.94
N GLY A 133 -0.07 -9.12 -5.74
CA GLY A 133 0.35 -10.31 -5.01
C GLY A 133 -0.68 -10.68 -3.96
N PHE A 134 -0.73 -11.96 -3.63
CA PHE A 134 -1.58 -12.46 -2.56
C PHE A 134 -1.08 -13.78 -1.98
N ALA A 135 -1.51 -14.09 -0.77
CA ALA A 135 -1.37 -15.39 -0.11
C ALA A 135 -2.72 -15.84 0.47
N LEU A 136 -2.98 -17.15 0.44
CA LEU A 136 -4.16 -17.72 1.11
C LEU A 136 -3.98 -17.61 2.62
N LEU A 137 -5.01 -17.08 3.28
CA LEU A 137 -5.14 -17.08 4.72
C LEU A 137 -5.84 -18.37 5.18
N PRO A 138 -5.48 -18.88 6.37
CA PRO A 138 -6.14 -20.03 6.97
C PRO A 138 -7.59 -19.76 7.41
#